data_AF-A0A933X564-F1
#
_entry.id   AF-A0A933X564-F1
#
_cell.length_a   1.000
_cell.length_b   1.000
_cell.length_c   1.000
_cell.angle_alpha   90.00
_cell.angle_beta   90.00
_cell.angle_gamma   90.00
#
_symmetry.space_group_name_H-M   'P 1'
#
loop_
_entity.id
_entity.type
_entity.pdbx_description
1 polymer ?
#
loop_
_entity_poly.entity_id
_entity_poly.type
_entity_poly.pdbx_seq_one_letter_code
_entity_poly.pdbx_strand_id
1 'polypeptide(L)'
;MTRAQDIVLPIAGQDTAHFDCVFPTCGGVCCKNGRPPVEEAENARIEQNLAKILPHMTEKARARVERDGFRTERKKEGLRALAVTDGWCVFHNEGCVLHKVGALEGDRWKYKPWRCIAFPLERTTDGAWHVRQWGVEGEAWDLFCLNPDESPKKATTTLTAELAFVRELDDGKEAWRFLTPADQPTPRPSMQAR
;
A
#
# COMPACT_ATOMS: atom_id res chain seq x y z
N MET A 1 -7.24 21.80 28.30
CA MET A 1 -7.37 21.03 27.05
C MET A 1 -6.39 21.60 26.04
N THR A 2 -5.15 21.13 26.09
CA THR A 2 -4.10 21.53 25.16
C THR A 2 -4.47 20.92 23.81
N ARG A 3 -4.70 21.74 22.77
CA ARG A 3 -4.76 21.23 21.39
C ARG A 3 -3.49 20.39 21.21
N ALA A 4 -3.65 19.15 20.76
CA ALA A 4 -2.53 18.42 20.20
C ALA A 4 -1.86 19.38 19.22
N GLN A 5 -0.63 19.78 19.52
CA GLN A 5 0.17 20.50 18.55
C GLN A 5 0.15 19.64 17.30
N ASP A 6 -0.12 20.25 16.14
CA ASP A 6 0.07 19.62 14.85
C ASP A 6 1.57 19.25 14.74
N ILE A 7 1.97 18.13 15.35
CA ILE A 7 3.30 17.58 15.18
C ILE A 7 3.32 17.14 13.73
N VAL A 8 3.92 17.99 12.90
CA VAL A 8 4.16 17.66 11.51
C VAL A 8 5.05 16.42 11.51
N LEU A 9 4.48 15.28 11.10
CA LEU A 9 5.23 14.03 10.91
C LEU A 9 6.44 14.32 10.03
N PRO A 10 7.68 14.23 10.55
CA PRO A 10 8.86 14.53 9.76
C PRO A 10 9.09 13.43 8.73
N ILE A 11 9.24 13.83 7.47
CA ILE A 11 9.49 12.93 6.34
C ILE A 11 10.76 13.39 5.62
N ALA A 12 11.81 12.59 5.71
CA ALA A 12 13.09 12.89 5.10
C ALA A 12 12.97 12.94 3.57
N GLY A 13 13.59 13.96 2.97
CA GLY A 13 13.59 14.16 1.52
C GLY A 13 12.28 14.71 0.94
N GLN A 14 11.25 14.99 1.75
CA GLN A 14 9.94 15.44 1.24
C GLN A 14 10.05 16.66 0.30
N ASP A 15 10.82 17.69 0.67
CA ASP A 15 10.94 18.94 -0.10
C ASP A 15 11.93 18.86 -1.27
N THR A 16 12.82 17.86 -1.26
CA THR A 16 13.90 17.74 -2.25
C THR A 16 13.66 16.64 -3.27
N ALA A 17 12.99 15.55 -2.88
CA ALA A 17 12.69 14.40 -3.72
C ALA A 17 11.75 14.74 -4.87
N HIS A 18 11.86 13.94 -5.93
CA HIS A 18 10.99 14.06 -7.08
C HIS A 18 10.31 12.73 -7.40
N PHE A 19 9.02 12.77 -7.66
CA PHE A 19 8.22 11.58 -7.90
C PHE A 19 6.99 11.94 -8.71
N ASP A 20 6.62 11.10 -9.68
CA ASP A 20 5.36 11.23 -10.39
C ASP A 20 4.73 9.86 -10.64
N CYS A 21 3.52 9.64 -10.12
CA CYS A 21 2.77 8.44 -10.42
C CYS A 21 2.06 8.62 -11.76
N VAL A 22 2.63 8.02 -12.81
CA VAL A 22 2.07 8.10 -14.18
C VAL A 22 1.17 6.92 -14.55
N PHE A 23 0.53 6.26 -13.57
CA PHE A 23 -0.50 5.26 -13.86
C PHE A 23 -1.69 5.94 -14.58
N PRO A 24 -2.29 5.35 -15.63
CA PRO A 24 -2.12 3.97 -16.11
C PRO A 24 -0.96 3.73 -17.07
N THR A 25 -0.29 4.77 -17.57
CA THR A 25 0.78 4.66 -18.59
C THR A 25 1.92 3.73 -18.17
N CYS A 26 2.26 3.69 -16.87
CA CYS A 26 3.30 2.78 -16.35
C CYS A 26 2.88 1.29 -16.26
N GLY A 27 1.62 0.95 -16.56
CA GLY A 27 1.08 -0.41 -16.46
C GLY A 27 1.05 -0.98 -15.04
N GLY A 28 1.25 -0.13 -14.02
CA GLY A 28 1.37 -0.55 -12.63
C GLY A 28 2.71 -1.20 -12.29
N VAL A 29 3.82 -0.72 -12.87
CA VAL A 29 5.18 -1.28 -12.68
C VAL A 29 5.62 -1.42 -11.21
N CYS A 30 5.05 -0.67 -10.26
CA CYS A 30 5.27 -0.89 -8.83
C CYS A 30 4.81 -2.26 -8.32
N CYS A 31 3.96 -2.97 -9.08
CA CYS A 31 3.58 -4.35 -8.85
C CYS A 31 4.58 -5.35 -9.43
N LYS A 32 5.51 -4.94 -10.30
CA LYS A 32 6.56 -5.80 -10.85
C LYS A 32 7.50 -6.19 -9.73
N ASN A 33 7.56 -7.48 -9.43
CA ASN A 33 8.26 -8.05 -8.27
C ASN A 33 7.87 -7.44 -6.92
N GLY A 34 6.77 -6.69 -6.85
CA GLY A 34 6.24 -6.10 -5.62
C GLY A 34 5.85 -7.22 -4.65
N ARG A 35 6.61 -7.34 -3.56
CA ARG A 35 6.38 -8.33 -2.49
C ARG A 35 6.38 -7.63 -1.13
N PRO A 36 5.48 -6.67 -0.88
CA PRO A 36 5.39 -6.05 0.42
C PRO A 36 5.01 -7.11 1.46
N PRO A 37 5.57 -7.06 2.67
CA PRO A 37 4.94 -7.70 3.82
C PRO A 37 3.54 -7.10 4.02
N VAL A 38 2.61 -7.92 4.52
CA VAL A 38 1.22 -7.52 4.73
C VAL A 38 0.82 -7.84 6.16
N GLU A 39 0.20 -6.87 6.82
CA GLU A 39 -0.29 -7.02 8.19
C GLU A 39 -1.36 -8.10 8.28
N GLU A 40 -1.49 -8.76 9.42
CA GLU A 40 -2.46 -9.85 9.57
C GLU A 40 -3.92 -9.37 9.45
N ALA A 41 -4.22 -8.13 9.85
CA ALA A 41 -5.56 -7.57 9.66
C ALA A 41 -5.86 -7.27 8.18
N GLU A 42 -4.87 -6.76 7.44
CA GLU A 42 -4.98 -6.53 6.00
C GLU A 42 -5.12 -7.85 5.24
N ASN A 43 -4.38 -8.87 5.66
CA ASN A 43 -4.51 -10.24 5.18
C ASN A 43 -5.93 -10.77 5.36
N ALA A 44 -6.46 -10.72 6.57
CA ALA A 44 -7.82 -11.16 6.87
C ALA A 44 -8.85 -10.39 6.02
N ARG A 45 -8.67 -9.07 5.84
CA ARG A 45 -9.55 -8.25 5.03
C ARG A 45 -9.53 -8.65 3.55
N ILE A 46 -8.36 -8.90 2.97
CA ILE A 46 -8.25 -9.38 1.59
C ILE A 46 -8.91 -10.76 1.48
N GLU A 47 -8.64 -11.66 2.43
CA GLU A 47 -9.14 -13.04 2.45
C GLU A 47 -10.67 -13.12 2.51
N GLN A 48 -11.30 -12.36 3.41
CA GLN A 48 -12.76 -12.22 3.52
C GLN A 48 -13.42 -11.68 2.24
N ASN A 49 -12.65 -11.04 1.37
CA ASN A 49 -13.13 -10.38 0.17
C ASN A 49 -12.61 -11.07 -1.12
N LEU A 50 -11.97 -12.24 -1.02
CA LEU A 50 -11.38 -12.93 -2.18
C LEU A 50 -12.42 -13.24 -3.27
N ALA A 51 -13.65 -13.62 -2.88
CA ALA A 51 -14.69 -13.99 -3.83
C ALA A 51 -14.98 -12.90 -4.89
N LYS A 52 -14.87 -11.62 -4.52
CA LYS A 52 -15.02 -10.49 -5.45
C LYS A 52 -13.71 -9.99 -6.06
N ILE A 53 -12.56 -10.36 -5.47
CA ILE A 53 -11.24 -9.99 -6.00
C ILE A 53 -10.81 -10.93 -7.12
N LEU A 54 -11.04 -12.24 -6.96
CA LEU A 54 -10.60 -13.29 -7.88
C LEU A 54 -11.06 -13.09 -9.34
N PRO A 55 -12.29 -12.65 -9.64
CA PRO A 55 -12.74 -12.44 -11.02
C PRO A 55 -11.97 -11.36 -11.79
N HIS A 56 -11.22 -10.50 -11.10
CA HIS A 56 -10.45 -9.41 -11.72
C HIS A 56 -8.98 -9.74 -11.91
N MET A 57 -8.51 -10.88 -11.41
CA MET A 57 -7.12 -11.32 -11.55
C MET A 57 -6.89 -11.98 -12.91
N THR A 58 -5.62 -12.07 -13.33
CA THR A 58 -5.27 -12.94 -14.45
C THR A 58 -5.57 -14.39 -14.10
N GLU A 59 -5.88 -15.23 -15.11
CA GLU A 59 -6.21 -16.65 -14.91
C GLU A 59 -5.14 -17.38 -14.09
N LYS A 60 -3.86 -17.16 -14.42
CA LYS A 60 -2.74 -17.81 -13.73
C LYS A 60 -2.57 -17.34 -12.29
N ALA A 61 -2.71 -16.04 -12.03
CA ALA A 61 -2.63 -15.54 -10.67
C ALA A 61 -3.83 -16.01 -9.82
N ARG A 62 -5.03 -16.02 -10.40
CA ARG A 62 -6.23 -16.58 -9.78
C ARG A 62 -6.05 -18.04 -9.40
N ALA A 63 -5.63 -18.88 -10.34
CA ALA A 63 -5.38 -20.30 -10.10
C ALA A 63 -4.34 -20.53 -9.00
N ARG A 64 -3.28 -19.70 -8.95
CA ARG A 64 -2.31 -19.73 -7.85
C ARG A 64 -2.96 -19.38 -6.52
N VAL A 65 -3.75 -18.31 -6.45
CA VAL A 65 -4.38 -17.86 -5.21
C VAL A 65 -5.42 -18.85 -4.70
N GLU A 66 -6.21 -19.46 -5.59
CA GLU A 66 -7.18 -20.49 -5.22
C GLU A 66 -6.49 -21.74 -4.64
N ARG A 67 -5.32 -22.12 -5.17
CA ARG A 67 -4.60 -23.31 -4.73
C ARG A 67 -3.80 -23.12 -3.44
N ASP A 68 -3.01 -22.04 -3.35
CA ASP A 68 -2.08 -21.83 -2.21
C ASP A 68 -2.18 -20.45 -1.55
N GLY A 69 -3.27 -19.70 -1.77
CA GLY A 69 -3.51 -18.36 -1.18
C GLY A 69 -2.70 -17.22 -1.83
N PHE A 70 -2.91 -15.97 -1.41
CA PHE A 70 -2.23 -14.80 -2.02
C PHE A 70 -0.89 -14.42 -1.39
N ARG A 71 -0.41 -15.21 -0.43
CA ARG A 71 0.80 -14.96 0.35
C ARG A 71 1.85 -16.03 0.11
N THR A 72 3.09 -15.69 0.38
CA THR A 72 4.19 -16.66 0.48
C THR A 72 4.48 -17.00 1.94
N GLU A 73 5.20 -18.09 2.19
CA GLU A 73 5.78 -18.38 3.51
C GLU A 73 7.04 -17.55 3.80
N ARG A 74 7.63 -16.93 2.77
CA ARG A 74 8.76 -16.00 2.97
C ARG A 74 8.29 -14.82 3.78
N LYS A 75 9.00 -14.56 4.88
CA LYS A 75 8.77 -13.42 5.75
C LYS A 75 9.69 -12.25 5.39
N LYS A 76 9.14 -11.05 5.50
CA LYS A 76 9.86 -9.77 5.53
C LYS A 76 9.38 -9.03 6.76
N GLU A 77 10.31 -8.56 7.59
CA GLU A 77 9.96 -7.85 8.83
C GLU A 77 9.00 -8.67 9.71
N GLY A 78 9.20 -10.00 9.76
CA GLY A 78 8.35 -10.92 10.52
C GLY A 78 7.00 -11.27 9.87
N LEU A 79 6.58 -10.55 8.84
CA LEU A 79 5.28 -10.68 8.18
C LEU A 79 5.35 -11.47 6.86
N ARG A 80 4.28 -12.17 6.51
CA ARG A 80 4.18 -12.86 5.21
C ARG A 80 4.06 -11.86 4.08
N ALA A 81 4.82 -12.08 3.01
CA ALA A 81 4.79 -11.21 1.84
C ALA A 81 3.77 -11.69 0.80
N LEU A 82 3.25 -10.75 0.00
CA LEU A 82 2.44 -11.07 -1.17
C LEU A 82 3.17 -12.00 -2.13
N ALA A 83 2.41 -12.93 -2.71
CA ALA A 83 2.88 -13.83 -3.75
C ALA A 83 3.09 -13.08 -5.08
N VAL A 84 3.88 -13.70 -5.96
CA VAL A 84 4.06 -13.25 -7.33
C VAL A 84 3.81 -14.38 -8.30
N THR A 85 3.38 -14.03 -9.50
CA THR A 85 3.23 -14.89 -10.67
C THR A 85 3.84 -14.17 -11.85
N ASP A 86 4.74 -14.83 -12.59
CA ASP A 86 5.40 -14.29 -13.79
C ASP A 86 6.10 -12.94 -13.59
N GLY A 87 6.73 -12.76 -12.43
CA GLY A 87 7.43 -11.51 -12.10
C GLY A 87 6.52 -10.36 -11.68
N TRP A 88 5.23 -10.61 -11.46
CA TRP A 88 4.25 -9.61 -11.01
C TRP A 88 3.58 -10.04 -9.71
N CYS A 89 3.23 -9.09 -8.85
CA CYS A 89 2.33 -9.33 -7.72
C CYS A 89 1.08 -10.08 -8.20
N VAL A 90 0.60 -11.06 -7.43
CA VAL A 90 -0.61 -11.85 -7.80
C VAL A 90 -1.86 -10.99 -8.03
N PHE A 91 -1.90 -9.78 -7.47
CA PHE A 91 -3.00 -8.83 -7.68
C PHE A 91 -2.75 -7.87 -8.86
N HIS A 92 -1.78 -8.14 -9.73
CA HIS A 92 -1.58 -7.39 -10.96
C HIS A 92 -2.47 -7.92 -12.08
N ASN A 93 -3.18 -7.02 -12.74
CA ASN A 93 -3.86 -7.22 -14.02
C ASN A 93 -4.09 -5.84 -14.65
N GLU A 94 -3.19 -5.40 -15.54
CA GLU A 94 -3.17 -4.05 -16.14
C GLU A 94 -3.20 -2.90 -15.09
N GLY A 95 -2.66 -3.17 -13.91
CA GLY A 95 -2.82 -2.34 -12.72
C GLY A 95 -3.09 -3.19 -11.48
N CYS A 96 -3.35 -2.53 -10.35
CA CYS A 96 -3.60 -3.21 -9.09
C CYS A 96 -5.08 -3.59 -8.95
N VAL A 97 -5.39 -4.88 -8.91
CA VAL A 97 -6.75 -5.40 -8.71
C VAL A 97 -7.36 -4.92 -7.40
N LEU A 98 -6.58 -4.88 -6.30
CA LEU A 98 -7.07 -4.40 -5.00
C LEU A 98 -7.49 -2.92 -5.06
N HIS A 99 -6.77 -2.11 -5.83
CA HIS A 99 -7.13 -0.72 -6.09
C HIS A 99 -8.45 -0.64 -6.88
N LYS A 100 -8.55 -1.41 -7.97
CA LYS A 100 -9.73 -1.44 -8.83
C LYS A 100 -10.99 -1.81 -8.04
N VAL A 101 -10.94 -2.92 -7.28
CA VAL A 101 -12.08 -3.40 -6.49
C VAL A 101 -12.46 -2.39 -5.42
N GLY A 102 -11.47 -1.82 -4.71
CA GLY A 102 -11.74 -0.77 -3.73
C GLY A 102 -12.40 0.46 -4.36
N ALA A 103 -11.89 0.92 -5.50
CA ALA A 103 -12.43 2.08 -6.20
C ALA A 103 -13.88 1.88 -6.67
N LEU A 104 -14.23 0.67 -7.12
CA LEU A 104 -15.61 0.30 -7.45
C LEU A 104 -16.57 0.39 -6.24
N GLU A 105 -16.04 0.35 -5.02
CA GLU A 105 -16.78 0.48 -3.76
C GLU A 105 -16.64 1.86 -3.12
N GLY A 106 -16.05 2.82 -3.83
CA GLY A 106 -15.86 4.20 -3.35
C GLY A 106 -14.61 4.44 -2.51
N ASP A 107 -13.77 3.43 -2.27
CA ASP A 107 -12.51 3.56 -1.55
C ASP A 107 -11.39 2.73 -2.19
N ARG A 108 -10.57 3.41 -3.01
CA ARG A 108 -9.44 2.83 -3.75
C ARG A 108 -8.33 2.22 -2.87
N TRP A 109 -8.35 2.47 -1.56
CA TRP A 109 -7.36 2.02 -0.59
C TRP A 109 -7.86 0.92 0.35
N LYS A 110 -9.16 0.64 0.34
CA LYS A 110 -9.85 -0.32 1.21
C LYS A 110 -9.17 -1.68 1.35
N TYR A 111 -8.62 -2.20 0.25
CA TYR A 111 -8.02 -3.54 0.18
C TYR A 111 -6.51 -3.52 -0.04
N LYS A 112 -5.93 -2.35 -0.36
CA LYS A 112 -4.49 -2.27 -0.59
C LYS A 112 -3.76 -2.37 0.75
N PRO A 113 -2.68 -3.18 0.85
CA PRO A 113 -1.76 -3.09 1.98
C PRO A 113 -1.23 -1.67 2.14
N TRP A 114 -1.03 -1.22 3.38
CA TRP A 114 -0.61 0.15 3.67
C TRP A 114 0.67 0.53 2.94
N ARG A 115 1.62 -0.40 2.80
CA ARG A 115 2.88 -0.19 2.06
C ARG A 115 2.65 0.09 0.57
N CYS A 116 1.63 -0.51 -0.02
CA CYS A 116 1.24 -0.24 -1.40
C CYS A 116 0.53 1.10 -1.57
N ILE A 117 -0.03 1.64 -0.49
CA ILE A 117 -0.67 2.96 -0.47
C ILE A 117 0.41 4.02 -0.25
N ALA A 118 1.29 3.82 0.72
CA ALA A 118 2.32 4.76 1.12
C ALA A 118 3.38 5.00 0.03
N PHE A 119 3.64 4.03 -0.85
CA PHE A 119 4.65 4.15 -1.90
C PHE A 119 4.58 5.48 -2.66
N PRO A 120 5.69 6.25 -2.76
CA PRO A 120 7.08 5.88 -2.48
C PRO A 120 7.55 6.21 -1.06
N LEU A 121 6.67 6.53 -0.12
CA LEU A 121 7.02 6.74 1.28
C LEU A 121 7.29 5.39 1.96
N GLU A 122 8.39 5.31 2.69
CA GLU A 122 8.80 4.12 3.43
C GLU A 122 9.39 4.49 4.79
N ARG A 123 9.27 3.55 5.73
CA ARG A 123 9.92 3.64 7.03
C ARG A 123 11.33 3.07 6.94
N THR A 124 12.31 3.79 7.44
CA THR A 124 13.65 3.29 7.74
C THR A 124 13.61 2.26 8.87
N THR A 125 14.73 1.58 9.14
CA THR A 125 14.80 0.56 10.20
C THR A 125 14.54 1.09 11.61
N ASP A 126 14.81 2.37 11.86
CA ASP A 126 14.50 3.08 13.11
C ASP A 126 13.09 3.68 13.13
N GLY A 127 12.30 3.46 12.07
CA GLY A 127 10.90 3.85 11.99
C GLY A 127 10.64 5.27 11.45
N ALA A 128 11.68 6.03 11.11
CA ALA A 128 11.53 7.34 10.49
C ALA A 128 11.00 7.24 9.05
N TRP A 129 10.19 8.20 8.63
CA TRP A 129 9.67 8.23 7.26
C TRP A 129 10.64 8.92 6.31
N HIS A 130 10.76 8.40 5.09
CA HIS A 130 11.49 9.03 4.00
C HIS A 130 10.78 8.83 2.66
N VAL A 131 11.08 9.70 1.67
CA VAL A 131 10.69 9.50 0.28
C VAL A 131 11.75 8.66 -0.41
N ARG A 132 11.37 7.48 -0.92
CA ARG A 132 12.27 6.62 -1.70
C ARG A 132 12.70 7.30 -3.00
N GLN A 133 13.99 7.21 -3.32
CA GLN A 133 14.62 7.72 -4.54
C GLN A 133 15.82 6.83 -4.89
N TRP A 134 16.24 6.81 -6.15
CA TRP A 134 17.50 6.17 -6.53
C TRP A 134 18.68 6.69 -5.70
N GLY A 135 19.48 5.76 -5.14
CA GLY A 135 20.64 6.08 -4.31
C GLY A 135 20.34 6.50 -2.87
N VAL A 136 19.07 6.62 -2.47
CA VAL A 136 18.65 6.93 -1.09
C VAL A 136 18.32 5.63 -0.35
N GLU A 137 18.79 5.49 0.89
CA GLU A 137 18.51 4.34 1.77
C GLU A 137 18.74 2.95 1.12
N GLY A 138 19.68 2.86 0.17
CA GLY A 138 19.97 1.62 -0.54
C GLY A 138 18.84 1.14 -1.45
N GLU A 139 18.02 2.06 -1.96
CA GLU A 139 16.92 1.77 -2.91
C GLU A 139 17.36 0.80 -4.01
N ALA A 140 16.69 -0.35 -4.07
CA ALA A 140 17.00 -1.43 -4.99
C ALA A 140 16.13 -1.45 -6.25
N TRP A 141 15.07 -0.64 -6.30
CA TRP A 141 14.13 -0.61 -7.40
C TRP A 141 14.58 0.36 -8.49
N ASP A 142 14.72 -0.16 -9.70
CA ASP A 142 15.03 0.57 -10.93
C ASP A 142 13.78 1.22 -11.57
N LEU A 143 12.80 1.63 -10.75
CA LEU A 143 11.60 2.28 -11.27
C LEU A 143 11.90 3.73 -11.67
N PHE A 144 11.59 4.08 -12.92
CA PHE A 144 11.76 5.45 -13.42
C PHE A 144 11.01 6.50 -12.57
N CYS A 145 9.89 6.13 -11.93
CA CYS A 145 9.16 7.05 -11.06
C CYS A 145 9.92 7.43 -9.78
N LEU A 146 10.95 6.65 -9.41
CA LEU A 146 11.86 6.92 -8.29
C LEU A 146 13.18 7.59 -8.74
N ASN A 147 13.39 7.75 -10.05
CA ASN A 147 14.55 8.44 -10.60
C ASN A 147 14.23 9.95 -10.72
N PRO A 148 14.94 10.83 -10.00
CA PRO A 148 14.76 12.28 -10.14
C PRO A 148 14.90 12.80 -11.58
N ASP A 149 15.75 12.16 -12.40
CA ASP A 149 16.02 12.58 -13.77
C ASP A 149 14.86 12.28 -14.72
N GLU A 150 14.04 11.28 -14.41
CA GLU A 150 12.88 10.85 -15.21
C GLU A 150 11.55 11.37 -14.65
N SER A 151 11.55 11.83 -13.40
CA SER A 151 10.36 12.30 -12.69
C SER A 151 10.57 13.69 -12.12
N PRO A 152 10.55 14.76 -12.94
CA PRO A 152 10.98 16.10 -12.50
C PRO A 152 10.01 16.80 -11.53
N LYS A 153 8.87 16.19 -11.19
CA LYS A 153 7.87 16.81 -10.32
C LYS A 153 8.22 16.60 -8.85
N LYS A 154 8.10 17.66 -8.05
CA LYS A 154 8.37 17.61 -6.60
C LYS A 154 7.41 16.68 -5.87
N ALA A 155 7.94 15.84 -5.00
CA ALA A 155 7.19 14.90 -4.18
C ALA A 155 6.13 15.59 -3.31
N THR A 156 6.41 16.78 -2.77
CA THR A 156 5.43 17.61 -2.03
C THR A 156 4.15 17.91 -2.82
N THR A 157 4.26 17.99 -4.15
CA THR A 157 3.14 18.33 -5.03
C THR A 157 2.38 17.09 -5.48
N THR A 158 3.08 15.98 -5.71
CA THR A 158 2.50 14.77 -6.29
C THR A 158 2.05 13.74 -5.26
N LEU A 159 2.61 13.76 -4.05
CA LEU A 159 2.31 12.81 -2.97
C LEU A 159 1.30 13.32 -1.96
N THR A 160 0.46 14.32 -2.28
CA THR A 160 -0.45 14.92 -1.30
C THR A 160 -1.34 13.89 -0.60
N ALA A 161 -1.86 12.89 -1.34
CA ALA A 161 -2.71 11.85 -0.78
C ALA A 161 -1.92 10.88 0.10
N GLU A 162 -0.74 10.45 -0.35
CA GLU A 162 0.12 9.52 0.35
C GLU A 162 0.71 10.14 1.63
N LEU A 163 1.09 11.42 1.58
CA LEU A 163 1.52 12.21 2.74
C LEU A 163 0.40 12.34 3.78
N ALA A 164 -0.84 12.56 3.34
CA ALA A 164 -2.00 12.55 4.23
C ALA A 164 -2.20 11.17 4.85
N PHE A 165 -2.16 10.11 4.04
CA PHE A 165 -2.33 8.73 4.51
C PHE A 165 -1.30 8.33 5.57
N VAL A 166 -0.01 8.61 5.37
CA VAL A 166 1.00 8.21 6.36
C VAL A 166 0.86 8.99 7.68
N ARG A 167 0.35 10.22 7.65
CA ARG A 167 0.00 10.96 8.86
C ARG A 167 -1.17 10.33 9.58
N GLU A 168 -2.22 9.93 8.85
CA GLU A 168 -3.36 9.21 9.44
C GLU A 168 -2.96 7.83 9.99
N LEU A 169 -1.97 7.19 9.36
CA LEU A 169 -1.36 5.95 9.83
C LEU A 169 -0.62 6.15 11.16
N ASP A 170 0.17 7.22 11.28
CA ASP A 170 0.95 7.54 12.48
C ASP A 170 0.07 8.06 13.63
N ASP A 171 -0.96 8.84 13.32
CA ASP A 171 -1.97 9.34 14.26
C ASP A 171 -2.96 8.26 14.72
N GLY A 172 -2.84 7.03 14.20
CA GLY A 172 -3.64 5.88 14.60
C GLY A 172 -5.05 5.81 13.98
N LYS A 173 -5.42 6.71 13.06
CA LYS A 173 -6.71 6.62 12.34
C LYS A 173 -6.79 5.37 11.48
N GLU A 174 -5.67 4.93 10.93
CA GLU A 174 -5.56 3.68 10.16
C GLU A 174 -5.19 2.46 11.04
N ALA A 175 -5.34 2.55 12.38
CA ALA A 175 -4.96 1.47 13.30
C ALA A 175 -5.64 0.12 13.00
N TRP A 176 -6.82 0.14 12.37
CA TRP A 176 -7.54 -1.06 11.93
C TRP A 176 -6.69 -1.99 11.04
N ARG A 177 -5.66 -1.46 10.37
CA ARG A 177 -4.73 -2.23 9.53
C ARG A 177 -3.79 -3.12 10.32
N PHE A 178 -3.61 -2.86 11.61
CA PHE A 178 -2.73 -3.62 12.51
C PHE A 178 -3.50 -4.47 13.52
N LEU A 179 -4.79 -4.16 13.75
CA LEU A 179 -5.64 -4.86 14.70
C LEU A 179 -6.20 -6.15 14.09
N THR A 180 -5.83 -7.30 14.67
CA THR A 180 -6.38 -8.58 14.23
C THR A 180 -7.91 -8.58 14.41
N PRO A 181 -8.66 -9.46 13.72
CA PRO A 181 -10.12 -9.52 13.88
C PRO A 181 -10.60 -9.69 15.32
N ALA A 182 -9.79 -10.28 16.21
CA ALA A 182 -10.10 -10.40 17.63
C ALA A 182 -9.97 -9.07 18.40
N ASP A 183 -9.17 -8.14 17.88
CA ASP A 183 -8.82 -6.86 18.52
C ASP A 183 -9.58 -5.67 17.93
N GLN A 184 -10.42 -5.89 16.91
CA GLN A 184 -11.21 -4.83 16.29
C GLN A 184 -12.37 -4.42 17.21
N PRO A 185 -12.55 -3.12 17.49
CA PRO A 185 -13.71 -2.65 18.25
C PRO A 185 -14.99 -2.98 17.47
N THR A 186 -15.97 -3.56 18.16
CA THR A 186 -17.25 -3.97 17.58
C THR A 186 -17.87 -2.79 16.83
N PRO A 187 -18.33 -2.96 15.57
CA PRO A 187 -18.99 -1.89 14.85
C PRO A 187 -20.15 -1.35 15.70
N ARG A 188 -20.16 -0.02 15.92
CA ARG A 188 -21.34 0.62 16.52
C ARG A 188 -22.52 0.31 15.59
N PRO A 189 -23.67 -0.18 16.12
CA PRO A 189 -24.83 -0.44 15.29
C PRO A 189 -25.15 0.83 14.51
N SER A 190 -25.25 0.72 13.18
CA SER A 190 -25.65 1.84 12.34
C SER A 190 -26.98 2.35 12.87
N MET A 191 -27.03 3.61 13.32
CA MET A 191 -28.31 4.26 13.52
C MET A 191 -28.99 4.29 12.17
N GLN A 192 -29.90 3.35 11.95
CA GLN A 192 -30.84 3.42 10.84
C GLN A 192 -31.62 4.72 11.06
N ALA A 193 -31.47 5.66 10.12
CA ALA A 193 -32.28 6.86 10.09
C ALA A 193 -33.75 6.44 10.07
N ARG A 194 -34.49 6.89 11.07
CA ARG A 194 -35.96 6.82 11.10
C ARG A 194 -36.55 7.91 10.23
#